data_AF-A0A0F5VZQ3-F1
#
_entry.id   AF-A0A0F5VZQ3-F1
#
_cell.length_a   1.000
_cell.length_b   1.000
_cell.length_c   1.000
_cell.angle_alpha   90.00
_cell.angle_beta   90.00
_cell.angle_gamma   90.00
#
_symmetry.space_group_name_H-M   'P 1'
#
loop_
_entity.id
_entity.type
_entity.pdbx_description
1 polymer ?
#
loop_
_entity_poly.entity_id
_entity_poly.type
_entity_poly.pdbx_seq_one_letter_code
_entity_poly.pdbx_strand_id
1 'polypeptide(L)'
;MNDWHSWAAVVVFVGAYALIISEKIHRVAVALGGAALMLAIGATDDKSAFYSEHAGVDWNVIFLLMGMMMIVGVLKKTGMFEYLAIWSVKRARAKPFRVMAMLVVITAVASALLDNVTTVLLIAPVTLLVCERLALPAAPFLIAEVFASNIGGTATLVGDPPNIIIASRAGLTFNDFLVHLAPISAILVIVFVLMCRVMFRKTFIYDEDRAAEIMALEEREAIRDPRLLVQGLIVLALVVAGFVLHPVLHYEPSVVALLGAGLLIAISSADTGDVLKEVEWPTLAFFAGLFIMIGGLIETGVIGEVSKSLADAIGDNELGGSITLLSASAVLSGIVDNIPYVATMAPITSDLVQNMGGSGDHVMWWALALGADLGGNATAIGASANVVVLGIAERNRQPISFWQFTKYGLVVTFVTVAIALGYVWLRYFALA
;
A
#
# COMPACT_ATOMS: atom_id res chain seq x y z
N MET A 1 -0.08 33.21 -8.18
CA MET A 1 0.96 33.16 -7.13
C MET A 1 1.61 34.53 -6.88
N ASN A 2 1.05 35.40 -6.04
CA ASN A 2 1.72 36.66 -5.64
C ASN A 2 2.06 36.76 -4.14
N ASP A 3 1.70 35.76 -3.32
CA ASP A 3 2.04 35.75 -1.90
C ASP A 3 3.37 35.03 -1.66
N TRP A 4 4.24 35.67 -0.87
CA TRP A 4 5.54 35.09 -0.51
C TRP A 4 5.39 33.75 0.24
N HIS A 5 4.27 33.58 0.95
CA HIS A 5 3.88 32.34 1.62
C HIS A 5 3.76 31.17 0.64
N SER A 6 3.14 31.36 -0.52
CA SER A 6 2.97 30.29 -1.53
C SER A 6 4.33 29.82 -2.07
N TRP A 7 5.23 30.75 -2.39
CA TRP A 7 6.58 30.39 -2.84
C TRP A 7 7.41 29.73 -1.75
N ALA A 8 7.34 30.24 -0.52
CA ALA A 8 8.03 29.64 0.63
C ALA A 8 7.51 28.22 0.91
N ALA A 9 6.20 28.01 0.85
CA ALA A 9 5.57 26.70 1.00
C ALA A 9 6.03 25.72 -0.09
N VAL A 10 6.07 26.13 -1.35
CA VAL A 10 6.61 25.31 -2.46
C VAL A 10 8.07 24.93 -2.21
N VAL A 11 8.91 25.88 -1.77
CA VAL A 11 10.32 25.61 -1.49
C VAL A 11 10.49 24.61 -0.36
N VAL A 12 9.74 24.78 0.75
CA VAL A 12 9.77 23.84 1.87
C VAL A 12 9.29 22.46 1.43
N PHE A 13 8.19 22.38 0.69
CA PHE A 13 7.63 21.13 0.22
C PHE A 13 8.57 20.39 -0.72
N VAL A 14 9.03 21.04 -1.79
CA VAL A 14 9.95 20.45 -2.77
C VAL A 14 11.28 20.07 -2.13
N GLY A 15 11.79 20.90 -1.21
CA GLY A 15 12.99 20.60 -0.43
C GLY A 15 12.82 19.36 0.44
N ALA A 16 11.72 19.27 1.19
CA ALA A 16 11.38 18.10 1.99
C ALA A 16 11.25 16.85 1.12
N TYR A 17 10.58 16.95 -0.02
CA TYR A 17 10.41 15.86 -0.97
C TYR A 17 11.75 15.36 -1.55
N ALA A 18 12.63 16.28 -1.95
CA ALA A 18 13.96 15.94 -2.43
C ALA A 18 14.80 15.23 -1.36
N LEU A 19 14.67 15.64 -0.09
CA LEU A 19 15.33 14.98 1.03
C LEU A 19 14.76 13.58 1.31
N ILE A 20 13.44 13.41 1.22
CA ILE A 20 12.79 12.10 1.35
C ILE A 20 13.28 11.16 0.24
N ILE A 21 13.25 11.60 -1.02
CA ILE A 21 13.69 10.82 -2.19
C ILE A 21 15.19 10.49 -2.09
N SER A 22 16.00 11.36 -1.50
CA SER A 22 17.43 11.10 -1.35
C SER A 22 17.74 9.94 -0.41
N GLU A 23 16.79 9.54 0.46
CA GLU A 23 16.93 8.55 1.54
C GLU A 23 18.11 8.80 2.51
N LYS A 24 18.79 9.95 2.42
CA LYS A 24 19.93 10.30 3.28
C LYS A 24 19.51 10.69 4.70
N ILE A 25 18.26 11.13 4.85
CA ILE A 25 17.68 11.58 6.11
C ILE A 25 16.43 10.75 6.38
N HIS A 26 16.20 10.43 7.65
CA HIS A 26 15.01 9.69 8.06
C HIS A 26 13.73 10.45 7.66
N ARG A 27 12.90 9.84 6.81
CA ARG A 27 11.69 10.45 6.24
C ARG A 27 10.76 11.11 7.26
N VAL A 28 10.63 10.53 8.46
CA VAL A 28 9.84 11.12 9.56
C VAL A 28 10.40 12.46 10.01
N ALA A 29 11.72 12.57 10.16
CA ALA A 29 12.36 13.81 10.58
C ALA A 29 12.17 14.90 9.52
N VAL A 30 12.24 14.52 8.23
CA VAL A 30 12.00 15.44 7.12
C VAL A 30 10.53 15.89 7.09
N ALA A 31 9.57 14.98 7.23
CA ALA A 31 8.15 15.32 7.20
C ALA A 31 7.74 16.20 8.39
N LEU A 32 8.16 15.85 9.61
CA LEU A 32 7.87 16.67 10.80
C LEU A 32 8.62 18.01 10.77
N GLY A 33 9.87 18.02 10.29
CA GLY A 33 10.64 19.25 10.11
C GLY A 33 10.01 20.18 9.07
N GLY A 34 9.56 19.63 7.94
CA GLY A 34 8.83 20.38 6.92
C GLY A 34 7.49 20.90 7.42
N ALA A 35 6.74 20.10 8.18
CA ALA A 35 5.50 20.56 8.83
C ALA A 35 5.75 21.71 9.81
N ALA A 36 6.80 21.60 10.64
CA ALA A 36 7.19 22.67 11.55
C ALA A 36 7.60 23.95 10.80
N LEU A 37 8.32 23.82 9.68
CA LEU A 37 8.65 24.95 8.83
C LEU A 37 7.41 25.58 8.19
N MET A 38 6.45 24.79 7.73
CA MET A 38 5.19 25.28 7.15
C MET A 38 4.38 26.11 8.16
N LEU A 39 4.31 25.66 9.41
CA LEU A 39 3.71 26.42 10.51
C LEU A 39 4.52 27.69 10.83
N ALA A 40 5.85 27.59 10.85
CA ALA A 40 6.73 28.71 11.18
C ALA A 40 6.69 29.85 10.15
N ILE A 41 6.56 29.51 8.86
CA ILE A 41 6.42 30.50 7.78
C ILE A 41 4.99 31.04 7.66
N GLY A 42 4.01 30.50 8.40
CA GLY A 42 2.60 30.91 8.30
C GLY A 42 1.90 30.42 7.02
N ALA A 43 2.39 29.35 6.40
CA ALA A 43 1.70 28.73 5.26
C ALA A 43 0.44 27.96 5.68
N THR A 44 0.39 27.54 6.95
CA THR A 44 -0.79 27.00 7.63
C THR A 44 -0.73 27.42 9.11
N ASP A 45 -1.86 27.38 9.80
CA ASP A 45 -1.96 27.55 11.25
C ASP A 45 -2.28 26.22 11.96
N ASP A 46 -2.27 26.20 13.30
CA ASP A 46 -2.52 25.01 14.13
C ASP A 46 -3.96 24.49 14.02
N LYS A 47 -4.94 25.38 13.87
CA LYS A 47 -6.34 24.99 13.71
C LYS A 47 -6.55 24.32 12.37
N SER A 48 -6.02 24.92 11.31
CA SER A 48 -6.06 24.40 9.95
C SER A 48 -5.29 23.07 9.87
N ALA A 49 -4.10 23.00 10.47
CA ALA A 49 -3.27 21.80 10.44
C ALA A 49 -3.88 20.59 11.16
N PHE A 50 -4.56 20.77 12.29
CA PHE A 50 -5.05 19.63 13.09
C PHE A 50 -6.56 19.40 13.05
N TYR A 51 -7.35 20.39 12.66
CA TYR A 51 -8.82 20.34 12.77
C TYR A 51 -9.56 20.67 11.47
N SER A 52 -8.88 21.14 10.41
CA SER A 52 -9.51 21.31 9.10
C SER A 52 -9.78 19.95 8.47
N GLU A 53 -11.02 19.70 8.06
CA GLU A 53 -11.40 18.49 7.33
C GLU A 53 -10.75 18.42 5.93
N HIS A 54 -10.43 19.58 5.34
CA HIS A 54 -9.90 19.65 3.97
C HIS A 54 -8.37 19.81 3.91
N ALA A 55 -7.79 20.60 4.80
CA ALA A 55 -6.37 20.94 4.79
C ALA A 55 -5.60 20.30 5.95
N GLY A 56 -6.28 19.75 6.95
CA GLY A 56 -5.64 19.22 8.14
C GLY A 56 -5.17 17.77 8.02
N VAL A 57 -4.64 17.27 9.13
CA VAL A 57 -4.34 15.86 9.32
C VAL A 57 -5.61 15.04 9.19
N ASP A 58 -5.58 14.07 8.28
CA ASP A 58 -6.67 13.13 8.12
C ASP A 58 -6.63 12.07 9.23
N TRP A 59 -7.41 12.31 10.28
CA TRP A 59 -7.50 11.40 11.42
C TRP A 59 -8.14 10.06 11.06
N ASN A 60 -9.00 10.00 10.03
CA ASN A 60 -9.56 8.74 9.57
C ASN A 60 -8.46 7.84 9.02
N VAL A 61 -7.55 8.38 8.21
CA VAL A 61 -6.38 7.64 7.71
C VAL A 61 -5.51 7.15 8.88
N ILE A 62 -5.15 8.04 9.80
CA ILE A 62 -4.25 7.71 10.92
C ILE A 62 -4.84 6.63 11.83
N PHE A 63 -6.10 6.76 12.22
CA PHE A 63 -6.74 5.81 13.15
C PHE A 63 -7.14 4.50 12.48
N LEU A 64 -7.49 4.51 11.18
CA LEU A 64 -7.71 3.28 10.42
C LEU A 64 -6.43 2.43 10.39
N LEU A 65 -5.30 3.05 10.03
CA LEU A 65 -4.00 2.36 10.02
C LEU A 65 -3.60 1.86 11.39
N MET A 66 -3.74 2.70 12.43
CA MET A 66 -3.45 2.31 13.80
C MET A 66 -4.27 1.08 14.22
N GLY A 67 -5.59 1.09 13.99
CA GLY A 67 -6.47 -0.03 14.32
C GLY A 67 -6.09 -1.31 13.58
N MET A 68 -5.82 -1.21 12.28
CA MET A 68 -5.39 -2.37 11.47
C MET A 68 -4.04 -2.92 11.94
N MET A 69 -3.02 -2.08 12.12
CA MET A 69 -1.70 -2.48 12.61
C MET A 69 -1.79 -3.17 13.98
N MET A 70 -2.66 -2.70 14.88
CA MET A 70 -2.89 -3.36 16.18
C MET A 70 -3.50 -4.76 16.02
N ILE A 71 -4.51 -4.92 15.15
CA ILE A 71 -5.12 -6.22 14.86
C ILE A 71 -4.07 -7.19 14.30
N VAL A 72 -3.25 -6.72 13.34
CA VAL A 72 -2.22 -7.57 12.74
C VAL A 72 -1.11 -7.90 13.73
N GLY A 73 -0.72 -6.95 14.59
CA GLY A 73 0.26 -7.17 15.66
C GLY A 73 -0.15 -8.31 16.59
N VAL A 74 -1.45 -8.44 16.89
CA VAL A 74 -1.98 -9.59 17.64
C VAL A 74 -1.91 -10.87 16.81
N LEU A 75 -2.38 -10.85 15.55
CA LEU A 75 -2.39 -12.02 14.67
C LEU A 75 -0.98 -12.57 14.40
N LYS A 76 0.03 -11.70 14.29
CA LYS A 76 1.43 -12.09 14.13
C LYS A 76 1.93 -13.03 15.22
N LYS A 77 1.51 -12.81 16.47
CA LYS A 77 1.92 -13.63 17.62
C LYS A 77 1.39 -15.07 17.58
N THR A 78 0.36 -15.33 16.77
CA THR A 78 -0.30 -16.64 16.71
C THR A 78 0.47 -17.69 15.90
N GLY A 79 1.43 -17.26 15.07
CA GLY A 79 2.13 -18.13 14.12
C GLY A 79 1.35 -18.40 12.82
N MET A 80 0.26 -17.67 12.56
CA MET A 80 -0.57 -17.83 11.36
C MET A 80 0.23 -17.75 10.05
N PHE A 81 1.14 -16.79 9.92
CA PHE A 81 1.93 -16.61 8.70
C PHE A 81 2.95 -17.72 8.50
N GLU A 82 3.55 -18.21 9.59
CA GLU A 82 4.45 -19.38 9.60
C GLU A 82 3.67 -20.64 9.15
N TYR A 83 2.46 -20.84 9.69
CA TYR A 83 1.55 -21.90 9.25
C TYR A 83 1.22 -21.81 7.76
N LEU A 84 0.79 -20.63 7.28
CA LEU A 84 0.37 -20.43 5.88
C LEU A 84 1.51 -20.73 4.91
N ALA A 85 2.75 -20.38 5.24
CA ALA A 85 3.87 -20.67 4.38
C ALA A 85 4.21 -22.17 4.36
N ILE A 86 4.28 -22.86 5.51
CA ILE A 86 4.55 -24.31 5.53
C ILE A 86 3.42 -25.05 4.78
N TRP A 87 2.17 -24.65 5.02
CA TRP A 87 1.01 -25.16 4.30
C TRP A 87 1.14 -24.94 2.79
N SER A 88 1.58 -23.75 2.36
CA SER A 88 1.78 -23.44 0.94
C SER A 88 2.82 -24.37 0.29
N VAL A 89 3.93 -24.65 1.00
CA VAL A 89 4.99 -25.54 0.49
C VAL A 89 4.48 -26.97 0.37
N LYS A 90 3.77 -27.47 1.39
CA LYS A 90 3.20 -28.83 1.37
C LYS A 90 2.15 -28.98 0.29
N ARG A 91 1.26 -28.00 0.15
CA ARG A 91 0.24 -27.96 -0.91
C ARG A 91 0.89 -27.91 -2.30
N ALA A 92 2.03 -27.22 -2.44
CA ALA A 92 2.81 -27.14 -3.67
C ALA A 92 3.56 -28.44 -3.99
N ARG A 93 3.62 -29.38 -3.02
CA ARG A 93 4.51 -30.55 -3.03
C ARG A 93 5.96 -30.14 -3.23
N ALA A 94 6.38 -29.05 -2.57
CA ALA A 94 7.70 -28.46 -2.65
C ALA A 94 8.18 -28.10 -4.08
N LYS A 95 7.31 -28.08 -5.10
CA LYS A 95 7.70 -27.68 -6.46
C LYS A 95 7.94 -26.17 -6.51
N PRO A 96 9.16 -25.68 -6.81
CA PRO A 96 9.53 -24.28 -6.62
C PRO A 96 8.57 -23.26 -7.24
N PHE A 97 8.14 -23.48 -8.49
CA PHE A 97 7.18 -22.58 -9.13
C PHE A 97 5.81 -22.58 -8.43
N ARG A 98 5.33 -23.74 -7.98
CA ARG A 98 4.04 -23.84 -7.27
C ARG A 98 4.11 -23.21 -5.89
N VAL A 99 5.26 -23.33 -5.22
CA VAL A 99 5.54 -22.64 -3.95
C VAL A 99 5.49 -21.13 -4.19
N MET A 100 6.24 -20.61 -5.16
CA MET A 100 6.23 -19.19 -5.51
C MET A 100 4.82 -18.70 -5.85
N ALA A 101 4.08 -19.44 -6.69
CA ALA A 101 2.73 -19.07 -7.07
C ALA A 101 1.78 -19.01 -5.86
N MET A 102 1.89 -19.94 -4.90
CA MET A 102 1.06 -19.89 -3.70
C MET A 102 1.46 -18.79 -2.74
N LEU A 103 2.76 -18.55 -2.55
CA LEU A 103 3.22 -17.42 -1.74
C LEU A 103 2.74 -16.09 -2.36
N VAL A 104 2.89 -15.90 -3.68
CA VAL A 104 2.36 -14.73 -4.40
C VAL A 104 0.86 -14.55 -4.17
N VAL A 105 0.06 -15.61 -4.29
CA VAL A 105 -1.40 -15.52 -4.09
C VAL A 105 -1.74 -15.23 -2.63
N ILE A 106 -1.07 -15.87 -1.67
CA ILE A 106 -1.24 -15.61 -0.23
C ILE A 106 -0.89 -14.15 0.07
N THR A 107 0.24 -13.66 -0.44
CA THR A 107 0.70 -12.28 -0.26
C THR A 107 -0.29 -11.28 -0.85
N ALA A 108 -0.79 -11.51 -2.07
CA ALA A 108 -1.75 -10.60 -2.68
C ALA A 108 -3.07 -10.55 -1.89
N VAL A 109 -3.57 -11.70 -1.42
CA VAL A 109 -4.81 -11.77 -0.62
C VAL A 109 -4.61 -11.18 0.78
N ALA A 110 -3.48 -11.46 1.43
CA ALA A 110 -3.15 -10.88 2.72
C ALA A 110 -2.98 -9.36 2.63
N SER A 111 -2.32 -8.88 1.59
CA SER A 111 -2.12 -7.44 1.37
C SER A 111 -3.43 -6.71 1.11
N ALA A 112 -4.41 -7.34 0.45
CA ALA A 112 -5.76 -6.79 0.32
C ALA A 112 -6.50 -6.64 1.66
N LEU A 113 -6.00 -7.22 2.76
CA LEU A 113 -6.66 -7.21 4.07
C LEU A 113 -5.85 -6.52 5.18
N LEU A 114 -4.52 -6.47 5.07
CA LEU A 114 -3.62 -6.20 6.18
C LEU A 114 -2.60 -5.09 5.93
N ASP A 115 -2.76 -4.30 4.86
CA ASP A 115 -1.74 -3.41 4.31
C ASP A 115 -0.48 -4.12 3.76
N ASN A 116 0.18 -3.47 2.80
CA ASN A 116 1.31 -4.00 2.05
C ASN A 116 2.58 -4.18 2.90
N VAL A 117 2.97 -3.17 3.70
CA VAL A 117 4.19 -3.19 4.52
C VAL A 117 4.09 -4.29 5.58
N THR A 118 2.97 -4.34 6.28
CA THR A 118 2.70 -5.35 7.29
C THR A 118 2.70 -6.75 6.67
N THR A 119 2.07 -6.91 5.50
CA THR A 119 2.06 -8.21 4.80
C THR A 119 3.47 -8.70 4.48
N VAL A 120 4.32 -7.83 3.93
CA VAL A 120 5.69 -8.24 3.56
C VAL A 120 6.60 -8.46 4.78
N LEU A 121 6.42 -7.68 5.87
CA LEU A 121 7.13 -7.90 7.14
C LEU A 121 6.88 -9.30 7.71
N LEU A 122 5.70 -9.85 7.44
CA LEU A 122 5.26 -11.14 7.97
C LEU A 122 5.64 -12.29 7.04
N ILE A 123 5.48 -12.12 5.74
CA ILE A 123 5.72 -13.20 4.77
C ILE A 123 7.22 -13.32 4.46
N ALA A 124 7.96 -12.22 4.30
CA ALA A 124 9.35 -12.27 3.87
C ALA A 124 10.28 -13.12 4.77
N PRO A 125 10.24 -13.02 6.12
CA PRO A 125 11.04 -13.89 6.99
C PRO A 125 10.71 -15.37 6.82
N VAL A 126 9.43 -15.66 6.59
CA VAL A 126 8.96 -17.04 6.43
C VAL A 126 9.37 -17.58 5.06
N THR A 127 9.33 -16.75 4.03
CA THR A 127 9.83 -17.08 2.69
C THR A 127 11.32 -17.32 2.66
N LEU A 128 12.10 -16.53 3.41
CA LEU A 128 13.53 -16.78 3.59
C LEU A 128 13.77 -18.18 4.17
N LEU A 129 13.03 -18.55 5.22
CA LEU A 129 13.11 -19.88 5.83
C LEU A 129 12.73 -20.99 4.84
N VAL A 130 11.65 -20.81 4.07
CA VAL A 130 11.22 -21.77 3.04
C VAL A 130 12.30 -21.94 1.96
N CYS A 131 12.85 -20.83 1.47
CA CYS A 131 13.91 -20.86 0.45
C CYS A 131 15.19 -21.50 0.98
N GLU A 132 15.58 -21.23 2.22
CA GLU A 132 16.73 -21.89 2.87
C GLU A 132 16.53 -23.40 2.95
N ARG A 133 15.35 -23.87 3.39
CA ARG A 133 15.04 -25.30 3.50
C ARG A 133 14.98 -26.01 2.14
N LEU A 134 14.53 -25.31 1.09
CA LEU A 134 14.49 -25.84 -0.28
C LEU A 134 15.80 -25.61 -1.06
N ALA A 135 16.83 -25.00 -0.44
CA ALA A 135 18.06 -24.60 -1.11
C ALA A 135 17.84 -23.73 -2.36
N LEU A 136 16.81 -22.87 -2.34
CA LEU A 136 16.46 -21.94 -3.40
C LEU A 136 17.00 -20.54 -3.09
N PRO A 137 17.38 -19.74 -4.10
CA PRO A 137 17.70 -18.33 -3.86
C PRO A 137 16.42 -17.57 -3.51
N ALA A 138 16.40 -16.83 -2.39
CA ALA A 138 15.18 -16.17 -1.93
C ALA A 138 14.88 -14.86 -2.67
N ALA A 139 15.89 -14.19 -3.24
CA ALA A 139 15.70 -12.91 -3.94
C ALA A 139 14.54 -12.91 -4.97
N PRO A 140 14.41 -13.90 -5.88
CA PRO A 140 13.24 -14.02 -6.76
C PRO A 140 11.88 -14.12 -6.05
N PHE A 141 11.82 -14.84 -4.92
CA PHE A 141 10.59 -15.02 -4.14
C PHE A 141 10.21 -13.73 -3.43
N LEU A 142 11.17 -13.09 -2.77
CA LEU A 142 10.98 -11.80 -2.10
C LEU A 142 10.55 -10.70 -3.07
N ILE A 143 11.20 -10.60 -4.24
CA ILE A 143 10.79 -9.67 -5.30
C ILE A 143 9.36 -9.98 -5.77
N ALA A 144 9.03 -11.26 -5.94
CA ALA A 144 7.69 -11.64 -6.37
C ALA A 144 6.62 -11.30 -5.33
N GLU A 145 6.92 -11.47 -4.04
CA GLU A 145 6.01 -11.14 -2.94
C GLU A 145 5.76 -9.64 -2.83
N VAL A 146 6.79 -8.81 -2.99
CA VAL A 146 6.63 -7.34 -3.01
C VAL A 146 5.71 -6.90 -4.14
N PHE A 147 5.91 -7.43 -5.35
CA PHE A 147 5.03 -7.09 -6.46
C PHE A 147 3.61 -7.60 -6.25
N ALA A 148 3.46 -8.79 -5.66
CA ALA A 148 2.18 -9.35 -5.31
C ALA A 148 1.46 -8.54 -4.23
N SER A 149 2.17 -8.03 -3.22
CA SER A 149 1.57 -7.20 -2.17
C SER A 149 1.06 -5.90 -2.75
N ASN A 150 1.83 -5.22 -3.61
CA ASN A 150 1.37 -3.97 -4.20
C ASN A 150 0.17 -4.19 -5.14
N ILE A 151 0.20 -5.22 -6.00
CA ILE A 151 -0.95 -5.55 -6.90
C ILE A 151 -2.19 -5.97 -6.09
N GLY A 152 -2.00 -6.77 -5.04
CA GLY A 152 -3.08 -7.23 -4.16
C GLY A 152 -3.65 -6.12 -3.30
N GLY A 153 -2.80 -5.23 -2.77
CA GLY A 153 -3.16 -4.07 -1.95
C GLY A 153 -4.06 -3.09 -2.71
N THR A 154 -3.89 -2.96 -4.02
CA THR A 154 -4.78 -2.16 -4.89
C THR A 154 -6.24 -2.60 -4.85
N ALA A 155 -6.53 -3.85 -4.48
CA ALA A 155 -7.88 -4.40 -4.56
C ALA A 155 -8.86 -3.75 -3.56
N THR A 156 -8.36 -3.20 -2.45
CA THR A 156 -9.20 -2.74 -1.33
C THR A 156 -8.72 -1.41 -0.78
N LEU A 157 -9.63 -0.71 -0.09
CA LEU A 157 -9.35 0.56 0.58
C LEU A 157 -8.22 0.43 1.62
N VAL A 158 -8.12 -0.71 2.29
CA VAL A 158 -7.19 -0.93 3.42
C VAL A 158 -5.84 -1.49 2.96
N GLY A 159 -5.76 -2.00 1.73
CA GLY A 159 -4.61 -2.78 1.30
C GLY A 159 -3.32 -1.98 1.08
N ASP A 160 -3.42 -0.65 0.96
CA ASP A 160 -2.29 0.27 0.85
C ASP A 160 -2.68 1.65 1.43
N PRO A 161 -1.82 2.35 2.21
CA PRO A 161 -2.14 3.71 2.68
C PRO A 161 -2.57 4.74 1.60
N PRO A 162 -2.04 4.74 0.36
CA PRO A 162 -2.54 5.59 -0.72
C PRO A 162 -4.04 5.41 -0.99
N ASN A 163 -4.55 4.18 -0.92
CA ASN A 163 -5.97 3.89 -1.13
C ASN A 163 -6.84 4.49 -0.04
N ILE A 164 -6.37 4.49 1.21
CA ILE A 164 -7.06 5.16 2.31
C ILE A 164 -7.11 6.67 2.10
N ILE A 165 -6.00 7.29 1.64
CA ILE A 165 -5.94 8.72 1.35
C ILE A 165 -6.92 9.09 0.23
N ILE A 166 -6.93 8.32 -0.86
CA ILE A 166 -7.87 8.50 -1.97
C ILE A 166 -9.31 8.37 -1.46
N ALA A 167 -9.60 7.32 -0.70
CA ALA A 167 -10.94 7.06 -0.20
C ALA A 167 -11.46 8.19 0.69
N SER A 168 -10.65 8.64 1.65
CA SER A 168 -11.04 9.71 2.57
C SER A 168 -11.27 11.04 1.85
N ARG A 169 -10.42 11.37 0.86
CA ARG A 169 -10.55 12.61 0.07
C ARG A 169 -11.73 12.60 -0.89
N ALA A 170 -12.02 11.45 -1.48
CA ALA A 170 -13.08 11.27 -2.46
C ALA A 170 -14.43 10.93 -1.84
N GLY A 171 -14.46 10.57 -0.54
CA GLY A 171 -15.64 10.00 0.12
C GLY A 171 -15.99 8.60 -0.40
N LEU A 172 -15.00 7.83 -0.88
CA LEU A 172 -15.21 6.48 -1.40
C LEU A 172 -15.28 5.46 -0.26
N THR A 173 -16.12 4.47 -0.45
CA THR A 173 -16.36 3.40 0.50
C THR A 173 -15.49 2.18 0.18
N PHE A 174 -15.36 1.27 1.15
CA PHE A 174 -14.68 -0.01 0.93
C PHE A 174 -15.29 -0.81 -0.23
N ASN A 175 -16.60 -0.71 -0.42
CA ASN A 175 -17.32 -1.41 -1.49
C ASN A 175 -16.98 -0.86 -2.87
N ASP A 176 -16.72 0.44 -2.98
CA ASP A 176 -16.34 1.05 -4.27
C ASP A 176 -14.99 0.47 -4.73
N PHE A 177 -14.02 0.34 -3.82
CA PHE A 177 -12.75 -0.34 -4.13
C PHE A 177 -12.97 -1.80 -4.55
N LEU A 178 -13.82 -2.55 -3.85
CA LEU A 178 -14.13 -3.93 -4.22
C LEU A 178 -14.78 -4.05 -5.60
N VAL A 179 -15.65 -3.11 -5.95
CA VAL A 179 -16.36 -3.14 -7.23
C VAL A 179 -15.45 -2.72 -8.37
N HIS A 180 -14.59 -1.72 -8.16
CA HIS A 180 -13.81 -1.07 -9.21
C HIS A 180 -12.38 -1.60 -9.34
N LEU A 181 -11.71 -1.98 -8.25
CA LEU A 181 -10.31 -2.39 -8.26
C LEU A 181 -10.10 -3.89 -8.02
N ALA A 182 -10.91 -4.56 -7.20
CA ALA A 182 -10.70 -6.00 -6.94
C ALA A 182 -10.75 -6.90 -8.21
N PRO A 183 -11.66 -6.68 -9.20
CA PRO A 183 -11.67 -7.50 -10.40
C PRO A 183 -10.39 -7.37 -11.24
N ILE A 184 -9.90 -6.13 -11.39
CA ILE A 184 -8.67 -5.88 -12.13
C ILE A 184 -7.45 -6.40 -11.36
N SER A 185 -7.37 -6.20 -10.04
CA SER A 185 -6.31 -6.78 -9.21
C SER A 185 -6.26 -8.31 -9.32
N ALA A 186 -7.40 -9.00 -9.33
CA ALA A 186 -7.44 -10.46 -9.52
C ALA A 186 -6.86 -10.89 -10.88
N ILE A 187 -7.20 -10.16 -11.96
CA ILE A 187 -6.63 -10.38 -13.30
C ILE A 187 -5.12 -10.14 -13.28
N LEU A 188 -4.67 -9.05 -12.66
CA LEU A 188 -3.26 -8.69 -12.56
C LEU A 188 -2.46 -9.72 -11.77
N VAL A 189 -3.00 -10.27 -10.67
CA VAL A 189 -2.36 -11.37 -9.92
C VAL A 189 -2.21 -12.62 -10.79
N ILE A 190 -3.23 -13.00 -11.57
CA ILE A 190 -3.17 -14.15 -12.47
C ILE A 190 -2.07 -13.93 -13.52
N VAL A 191 -2.08 -12.77 -14.19
CA VAL A 191 -1.05 -12.43 -15.18
C VAL A 191 0.33 -12.41 -14.54
N PHE A 192 0.46 -11.85 -13.35
CA PHE A 192 1.71 -11.76 -12.63
C PHE A 192 2.27 -13.15 -12.26
N VAL A 193 1.44 -14.08 -11.81
CA VAL A 193 1.85 -15.49 -11.57
C VAL A 193 2.40 -16.13 -12.85
N LEU A 194 1.78 -15.87 -14.01
CA LEU A 194 2.28 -16.34 -15.30
C LEU A 194 3.61 -15.67 -15.67
N MET A 195 3.77 -14.37 -15.38
CA MET A 195 5.03 -13.66 -15.58
C MET A 195 6.15 -14.24 -14.71
N CYS A 196 5.89 -14.52 -13.44
CA CYS A 196 6.83 -15.18 -12.51
C CYS A 196 7.37 -16.50 -13.09
N ARG A 197 6.52 -17.29 -13.77
CA ARG A 197 6.92 -18.55 -14.40
C ARG A 197 8.04 -18.37 -15.43
N VAL A 198 8.00 -17.25 -16.17
CA VAL A 198 8.92 -16.93 -17.26
C VAL A 198 10.14 -16.18 -16.73
N MET A 199 9.93 -15.15 -15.91
CA MET A 199 10.97 -14.27 -15.36
C MET A 199 11.94 -15.04 -14.46
N PHE A 200 11.42 -15.89 -13.58
CA PHE A 200 12.20 -16.62 -12.57
C PHE A 200 12.44 -18.08 -12.95
N ARG A 201 12.29 -18.44 -14.23
CA ARG A 201 12.42 -19.84 -14.72
C ARG A 201 13.71 -20.55 -14.30
N LYS A 202 14.81 -19.80 -14.15
CA LYS A 202 16.14 -20.33 -13.79
C LYS A 202 16.25 -20.68 -12.31
N THR A 203 15.36 -20.15 -11.48
CA THR A 203 15.31 -20.35 -10.03
C THR A 203 14.66 -21.68 -9.67
N PHE A 204 13.84 -22.25 -10.55
CA PHE A 204 13.00 -23.41 -10.24
C PHE A 204 13.77 -24.74 -10.35
N ILE A 205 14.76 -24.92 -9.49
CA ILE A 205 15.52 -26.17 -9.33
C ILE A 205 14.82 -27.00 -8.25
N TYR A 206 14.43 -28.23 -8.60
CA TYR A 206 13.75 -29.14 -7.67
C TYR A 206 14.76 -30.13 -7.10
N ASP A 207 14.76 -30.27 -5.78
CA ASP A 207 15.54 -31.24 -5.02
C ASP A 207 14.57 -32.13 -4.25
N GLU A 208 14.63 -33.44 -4.49
CA GLU A 208 13.69 -34.41 -3.94
C GLU A 208 13.93 -34.69 -2.45
N ASP A 209 15.20 -34.70 -2.02
CA ASP A 209 15.56 -34.97 -0.63
C ASP A 209 15.13 -33.80 0.27
N ARG A 210 15.38 -32.57 -0.17
CA ARG A 210 14.92 -31.34 0.51
C ARG A 210 13.40 -31.22 0.54
N ALA A 211 12.74 -31.61 -0.56
CA ALA A 211 11.29 -31.68 -0.60
C ALA A 211 10.75 -32.65 0.46
N ALA A 212 11.35 -33.83 0.60
CA ALA A 212 10.95 -34.81 1.60
C ALA A 212 11.09 -34.28 3.05
N GLU A 213 12.18 -33.57 3.35
CA GLU A 213 12.41 -32.95 4.68
C GLU A 213 11.27 -32.00 5.09
N ILE A 214 10.82 -31.12 4.19
CA ILE A 214 9.73 -30.18 4.50
C ILE A 214 8.38 -30.88 4.55
N MET A 215 8.17 -31.87 3.68
CA MET A 215 6.92 -32.64 3.67
C MET A 215 6.70 -33.41 4.99
N ALA A 216 7.78 -33.72 5.72
CA ALA A 216 7.75 -34.34 7.04
C ALA A 216 7.41 -33.37 8.19
N LEU A 217 7.43 -32.04 7.97
CA LEU A 217 7.06 -31.07 9.00
C LEU A 217 5.55 -31.12 9.28
N GLU A 218 5.19 -30.95 10.55
CA GLU A 218 3.82 -30.73 10.98
C GLU A 218 3.50 -29.23 10.99
N GLU A 219 2.78 -28.75 9.97
CA GLU A 219 2.44 -27.32 9.85
C GLU A 219 1.65 -26.81 11.06
N ARG A 220 0.86 -27.68 11.71
CA ARG A 220 0.04 -27.32 12.88
C ARG A 220 0.87 -26.89 14.07
N GLU A 221 2.12 -27.36 14.18
CA GLU A 221 3.04 -26.96 15.25
C GLU A 221 3.47 -25.49 15.12
N ALA A 222 3.33 -24.87 13.95
CA ALA A 222 3.60 -23.45 13.75
C ALA A 222 2.56 -22.56 14.45
N ILE A 223 1.33 -23.06 14.70
CA ILE A 223 0.31 -22.31 15.42
C ILE A 223 0.60 -22.40 16.91
N ARG A 224 1.10 -21.31 17.49
CA ARG A 224 1.50 -21.23 18.91
C ARG A 224 0.30 -21.01 19.82
N ASP A 225 -0.67 -20.21 19.36
CA ASP A 225 -1.88 -19.89 20.11
C ASP A 225 -3.13 -19.99 19.20
N PRO A 226 -3.78 -21.16 19.14
CA PRO A 226 -4.95 -21.36 18.29
C PRO A 226 -6.18 -20.60 18.81
N ARG A 227 -6.26 -20.27 20.10
CA ARG A 227 -7.38 -19.50 20.65
C ARG A 227 -7.28 -18.05 20.19
N LEU A 228 -6.09 -17.46 20.34
CA LEU A 228 -5.82 -16.10 19.88
C LEU A 228 -5.96 -15.98 18.36
N LEU A 229 -5.57 -17.02 17.60
CA LEU A 229 -5.79 -17.07 16.16
C LEU A 229 -7.27 -16.99 15.80
N VAL A 230 -8.11 -17.83 16.43
CA VAL A 230 -9.56 -17.84 16.14
C VAL A 230 -10.19 -16.52 16.56
N GLN A 231 -9.84 -15.97 17.73
CA GLN A 231 -10.32 -14.65 18.16
C GLN A 231 -9.93 -13.55 17.17
N GLY A 232 -8.66 -13.51 16.75
CA GLY A 232 -8.16 -12.54 15.79
C GLY A 232 -8.83 -12.65 14.42
N LEU A 233 -9.03 -13.87 13.91
CA LEU A 233 -9.73 -14.10 12.64
C LEU A 233 -11.21 -13.73 12.71
N ILE A 234 -11.89 -14.01 13.83
CA ILE A 234 -13.28 -13.58 14.04
C ILE A 234 -13.36 -12.06 14.07
N VAL A 235 -12.48 -11.38 14.82
CA VAL A 235 -12.49 -9.92 14.87
C VAL A 235 -12.15 -9.32 13.51
N LEU A 236 -11.15 -9.85 12.80
CA LEU A 236 -10.83 -9.40 11.45
C LEU A 236 -12.03 -9.56 10.51
N ALA A 237 -12.74 -10.70 10.58
CA ALA A 237 -13.96 -10.90 9.80
C ALA A 237 -15.08 -9.90 10.16
N LEU A 238 -15.23 -9.57 11.45
CA LEU A 238 -16.19 -8.55 11.91
C LEU A 238 -15.79 -7.15 11.43
N VAL A 239 -14.50 -6.81 11.43
CA VAL A 239 -13.99 -5.53 10.92
C VAL A 239 -14.23 -5.42 9.41
N VAL A 240 -13.91 -6.47 8.64
CA VAL A 240 -14.20 -6.51 7.20
C VAL A 240 -15.71 -6.39 6.94
N ALA A 241 -16.55 -7.09 7.71
CA ALA A 241 -18.00 -6.94 7.62
C ALA A 241 -18.45 -5.50 7.96
N GLY A 242 -17.83 -4.87 8.96
CA GLY A 242 -18.04 -3.47 9.31
C GLY A 242 -17.67 -2.51 8.19
N PHE A 243 -16.56 -2.73 7.47
CA PHE A 243 -16.19 -1.94 6.29
C PHE A 243 -17.20 -2.09 5.15
N VAL A 244 -17.70 -3.31 4.91
CA VAL A 244 -18.72 -3.55 3.89
C VAL A 244 -20.05 -2.89 4.25
N LEU A 245 -20.39 -2.84 5.55
CA LEU A 245 -21.61 -2.22 6.07
C LEU A 245 -21.48 -0.72 6.35
N HIS A 246 -20.28 -0.14 6.29
CA HIS A 246 -20.01 1.29 6.47
C HIS A 246 -21.03 2.20 5.75
N PRO A 247 -21.35 1.98 4.45
CA PRO A 247 -22.25 2.88 3.73
C PRO A 247 -23.67 2.94 4.34
N VAL A 248 -24.07 1.88 5.05
CA VAL A 248 -25.38 1.77 5.70
C VAL A 248 -25.34 2.22 7.16
N LEU A 249 -24.23 1.95 7.85
CA LEU A 249 -24.06 2.25 9.27
C LEU A 249 -23.62 3.70 9.53
N HIS A 250 -23.15 4.41 8.50
CA HIS A 250 -22.64 5.79 8.58
C HIS A 250 -21.53 6.00 9.63
N TYR A 251 -20.78 4.93 9.93
CA TYR A 251 -19.58 5.00 10.78
C TYR A 251 -18.35 4.92 9.92
N GLU A 252 -17.43 5.88 10.06
CA GLU A 252 -16.13 5.90 9.39
C GLU A 252 -15.34 4.59 9.55
N PRO A 253 -14.56 4.16 8.55
CA PRO A 253 -13.78 2.92 8.63
C PRO A 253 -12.79 2.94 9.80
N SER A 254 -12.24 4.12 10.13
CA SER A 254 -11.34 4.33 11.26
C SER A 254 -11.95 3.88 12.60
N VAL A 255 -13.24 4.17 12.81
CA VAL A 255 -13.98 3.80 14.02
C VAL A 255 -14.16 2.28 14.07
N VAL A 256 -14.54 1.66 12.95
CA VAL A 256 -14.68 0.20 12.85
C VAL A 256 -13.37 -0.50 13.20
N ALA A 257 -12.25 -0.02 12.66
CA ALA A 257 -10.93 -0.59 12.90
C ALA A 257 -10.47 -0.42 14.36
N LEU A 258 -10.65 0.76 14.95
CA LEU A 258 -10.30 1.01 16.35
C LEU A 258 -11.15 0.18 17.31
N LEU A 259 -12.46 0.07 17.07
CA LEU A 259 -13.34 -0.76 17.90
C LEU A 259 -12.99 -2.25 17.75
N GLY A 260 -12.65 -2.70 16.54
CA GLY A 260 -12.13 -4.04 16.29
C GLY A 260 -10.83 -4.31 17.06
N ALA A 261 -9.85 -3.41 16.95
CA ALA A 261 -8.58 -3.51 17.67
C ALA A 261 -8.80 -3.53 19.20
N GLY A 262 -9.63 -2.63 19.72
CA GLY A 262 -9.97 -2.57 21.13
C GLY A 262 -10.69 -3.84 21.62
N LEU A 263 -11.63 -4.36 20.84
CA LEU A 263 -12.31 -5.62 21.14
C LEU A 263 -11.32 -6.78 21.16
N LEU A 264 -10.45 -6.89 20.16
CA LEU A 264 -9.45 -7.95 20.08
C LEU A 264 -8.51 -7.92 21.28
N ILE A 265 -8.01 -6.73 21.65
CA ILE A 265 -7.16 -6.58 22.84
C ILE A 265 -7.92 -6.99 24.09
N ALA A 266 -9.18 -6.55 24.25
CA ALA A 266 -9.99 -6.84 25.44
C ALA A 266 -10.30 -8.33 25.61
N ILE A 267 -10.50 -9.08 24.52
CA ILE A 267 -10.78 -10.53 24.56
C ILE A 267 -9.51 -11.39 24.50
N SER A 268 -8.40 -10.82 24.04
CA SER A 268 -7.11 -11.51 23.96
C SER A 268 -6.38 -11.49 25.30
N SER A 269 -5.55 -12.51 25.53
CA SER A 269 -4.53 -12.50 26.58
C SER A 269 -3.23 -11.81 26.12
N ALA A 270 -3.27 -11.05 25.02
CA ALA A 270 -2.08 -10.40 24.49
C ALA A 270 -1.70 -9.19 25.36
N ASP A 271 -0.42 -9.07 25.69
CA ASP A 271 0.11 -7.88 26.35
C ASP A 271 -0.09 -6.64 25.45
N THR A 272 -0.81 -5.65 25.97
CA THR A 272 -1.11 -4.41 25.22
C THR A 272 0.16 -3.66 24.84
N GLY A 273 1.18 -3.67 25.70
CA GLY A 273 2.46 -3.01 25.43
C GLY A 273 3.16 -3.62 24.22
N ASP A 274 3.12 -4.94 24.07
CA ASP A 274 3.65 -5.59 22.88
C ASP A 274 2.83 -5.31 21.62
N VAL A 275 1.49 -5.24 21.72
CA VAL A 275 0.66 -4.88 20.56
C VAL A 275 0.97 -3.47 20.10
N LEU A 276 1.15 -2.53 21.04
CA LEU A 276 1.51 -1.14 20.71
C LEU A 276 2.92 -0.99 20.13
N LYS A 277 3.84 -1.94 20.38
CA LYS A 277 5.17 -1.96 19.73
C LYS A 277 5.10 -2.39 18.27
N GLU A 278 4.07 -3.13 17.87
CA GLU A 278 3.85 -3.55 16.48
C GLU A 278 3.23 -2.43 15.64
N VAL A 279 2.69 -1.37 16.27
CA VAL A 279 2.22 -0.18 15.56
C VAL A 279 3.41 0.57 14.97
N GLU A 280 3.34 0.89 13.69
CA GLU A 280 4.37 1.66 13.00
C GLU A 280 4.23 3.16 13.29
N TRP A 281 4.56 3.57 14.51
CA TRP A 281 4.59 4.97 14.92
C TRP A 281 5.36 5.89 13.95
N PRO A 282 6.50 5.46 13.37
CA PRO A 282 7.18 6.24 12.32
C PRO A 282 6.27 6.53 11.11
N THR A 283 5.50 5.55 10.65
CA THR A 283 4.59 5.68 9.50
C THR A 283 3.45 6.67 9.83
N LEU A 284 2.84 6.55 11.01
CA LEU A 284 1.78 7.48 11.45
C LEU A 284 2.29 8.92 11.60
N ALA A 285 3.47 9.10 12.21
CA ALA A 285 4.09 10.42 12.36
C ALA A 285 4.49 11.04 11.02
N PHE A 286 4.96 10.21 10.08
CA PHE A 286 5.27 10.63 8.72
C PHE A 286 4.01 11.17 8.00
N PHE A 287 2.87 10.46 8.09
CA PHE A 287 1.62 10.92 7.48
C PHE A 287 1.07 12.19 8.11
N ALA A 288 1.13 12.30 9.44
CA ALA A 288 0.73 13.54 10.11
C ALA A 288 1.56 14.74 9.62
N GLY A 289 2.89 14.62 9.56
CA GLY A 289 3.75 15.69 9.04
C GLY A 289 3.48 16.00 7.56
N LEU A 290 3.30 14.96 6.75
CA LEU A 290 3.00 15.10 5.32
C LEU A 290 1.67 15.81 5.06
N PHE A 291 0.60 15.45 5.78
CA PHE A 291 -0.69 16.12 5.67
C PHE A 291 -0.60 17.60 6.04
N ILE A 292 0.14 17.96 7.09
CA ILE A 292 0.35 19.37 7.45
C ILE A 292 1.07 20.13 6.33
N MET A 293 2.09 19.51 5.72
CA MET A 293 2.80 20.13 4.60
C MET A 293 1.89 20.34 3.38
N ILE A 294 1.06 19.34 3.05
CA ILE A 294 0.10 19.43 1.95
C ILE A 294 -0.99 20.46 2.27
N GLY A 295 -1.46 20.50 3.51
CA GLY A 295 -2.38 21.51 4.02
C GLY A 295 -1.87 22.92 3.79
N GLY A 296 -0.59 23.17 4.09
CA GLY A 296 0.05 24.45 3.77
C GLY A 296 0.05 24.80 2.27
N LEU A 297 0.17 23.82 1.37
CA LEU A 297 0.05 24.07 -0.07
C LEU A 297 -1.40 24.35 -0.50
N ILE A 298 -2.38 23.72 0.16
CA ILE A 298 -3.82 23.96 -0.08
C ILE A 298 -4.18 25.38 0.37
N GLU A 299 -3.86 25.75 1.61
CA GLU A 299 -4.16 27.06 2.19
C GLU A 299 -3.47 28.21 1.44
N THR A 300 -2.26 27.99 0.94
CA THR A 300 -1.53 28.99 0.12
C THR A 300 -2.00 29.07 -1.34
N GLY A 301 -2.99 28.26 -1.74
CA GLY A 301 -3.58 28.25 -3.08
C GLY A 301 -2.72 27.59 -4.17
N VAL A 302 -1.56 27.03 -3.82
CA VAL A 302 -0.62 26.41 -4.77
C VAL A 302 -1.29 25.22 -5.47
N ILE A 303 -1.97 24.37 -4.71
CA ILE A 303 -2.68 23.21 -5.28
C ILE A 303 -3.71 23.67 -6.31
N GLY A 304 -4.54 24.67 -5.98
CA GLY A 304 -5.56 25.18 -6.90
C GLY A 304 -4.99 25.73 -8.21
N GLU A 305 -3.84 26.41 -8.17
CA GLU A 305 -3.17 26.91 -9.39
C GLU A 305 -2.64 25.77 -10.27
N VAL A 306 -2.07 24.73 -9.66
CA VAL A 306 -1.63 23.52 -10.36
C VAL A 306 -2.82 22.78 -10.96
N SER A 307 -3.88 22.57 -10.18
CA SER A 307 -5.12 21.92 -10.61
C SER A 307 -5.74 22.63 -11.80
N LYS A 308 -5.82 23.97 -11.76
CA LYS A 308 -6.34 24.77 -12.87
C LYS A 308 -5.51 24.63 -14.14
N SER A 309 -4.17 24.68 -14.01
CA SER A 309 -3.26 24.52 -15.15
C SER A 309 -3.39 23.13 -15.78
N LEU A 310 -3.59 22.09 -14.96
CA LEU A 310 -3.84 20.73 -15.43
C LEU A 310 -5.23 20.60 -16.07
N ALA A 311 -6.26 21.21 -15.49
CA ALA A 311 -7.61 21.23 -16.05
C ALA A 311 -7.64 21.88 -17.44
N ASP A 312 -6.98 23.03 -17.60
CA ASP A 312 -6.87 23.73 -18.89
C ASP A 312 -6.13 22.88 -19.94
N ALA A 313 -5.16 22.07 -19.53
CA ALA A 313 -4.41 21.19 -20.43
C ALA A 313 -5.18 19.92 -20.82
N ILE A 314 -5.97 19.36 -19.90
CA ILE A 314 -6.78 18.16 -20.15
C ILE A 314 -8.05 18.52 -20.94
N GLY A 315 -8.62 19.71 -20.71
CA GLY A 315 -9.91 20.13 -21.25
C GLY A 315 -11.05 19.20 -20.83
N ASP A 316 -12.10 19.12 -21.65
CA ASP A 316 -13.27 18.25 -21.40
C ASP A 316 -13.05 16.77 -21.75
N ASN A 317 -11.79 16.37 -22.06
CA ASN A 317 -11.48 15.00 -22.47
C ASN A 317 -11.22 14.10 -21.25
N GLU A 318 -12.29 13.63 -20.62
CA GLU A 318 -12.24 12.77 -19.42
C GLU A 318 -11.39 11.49 -19.63
N LEU A 319 -11.50 10.86 -20.81
CA LEU A 319 -10.69 9.70 -21.21
C LEU A 319 -9.20 10.05 -21.28
N GLY A 320 -8.88 11.15 -21.96
CA GLY A 320 -7.50 11.66 -22.05
C GLY A 320 -6.94 11.99 -20.68
N GLY A 321 -7.74 12.63 -19.82
CA GLY A 321 -7.39 12.96 -18.45
C GLY A 321 -7.06 11.73 -17.61
N SER A 322 -7.91 10.72 -17.65
CA SER A 322 -7.76 9.50 -16.86
C SER A 322 -6.57 8.65 -17.32
N ILE A 323 -6.38 8.51 -18.64
CA ILE A 323 -5.21 7.81 -19.21
C ILE A 323 -3.92 8.55 -18.84
N THR A 324 -3.92 9.87 -18.93
CA THR A 324 -2.76 10.71 -18.57
C THR A 324 -2.47 10.60 -17.09
N LEU A 325 -3.48 10.70 -16.23
CA LEU A 325 -3.33 10.59 -14.78
C LEU A 325 -2.80 9.22 -14.37
N LEU A 326 -3.34 8.13 -14.92
CA LEU A 326 -2.86 6.77 -14.63
C LEU A 326 -1.41 6.60 -15.09
N SER A 327 -1.09 6.99 -16.32
CA SER A 327 0.25 6.83 -16.90
C SER A 327 1.29 7.68 -16.17
N ALA A 328 0.96 8.94 -15.86
CA ALA A 328 1.83 9.84 -15.11
C ALA A 328 2.04 9.31 -13.69
N SER A 329 0.97 8.83 -13.03
CA SER A 329 1.04 8.21 -11.71
C SER A 329 1.93 6.98 -11.68
N ALA A 330 1.83 6.12 -12.69
CA ALA A 330 2.69 4.95 -12.81
C ALA A 330 4.17 5.30 -12.92
N VAL A 331 4.50 6.38 -13.63
CA VAL A 331 5.90 6.83 -13.78
C VAL A 331 6.38 7.52 -12.51
N LEU A 332 5.61 8.46 -11.97
CA LEU A 332 6.02 9.27 -10.83
C LEU A 332 6.10 8.43 -9.55
N SER A 333 5.13 7.54 -9.32
CA SER A 333 5.17 6.59 -8.20
C SER A 333 6.23 5.49 -8.39
N GLY A 334 6.78 5.34 -9.58
CA GLY A 334 7.95 4.50 -9.79
C GLY A 334 9.24 5.17 -9.32
N ILE A 335 9.28 6.50 -9.22
CA ILE A 335 10.47 7.27 -8.84
C ILE A 335 10.40 7.71 -7.38
N VAL A 336 9.19 7.94 -6.88
CA VAL A 336 8.88 8.41 -5.54
C VAL A 336 8.00 7.37 -4.85
N ASP A 337 8.17 7.18 -3.55
CA ASP A 337 7.25 6.38 -2.72
C ASP A 337 5.79 6.76 -3.02
N ASN A 338 4.95 5.73 -3.25
CA ASN A 338 3.55 5.86 -3.62
C ASN A 338 2.72 6.68 -2.64
N ILE A 339 3.08 6.68 -1.35
CA ILE A 339 2.31 7.38 -0.33
C ILE A 339 2.43 8.91 -0.41
N PRO A 340 3.63 9.51 -0.34
CA PRO A 340 3.76 10.95 -0.51
C PRO A 340 3.27 11.41 -1.88
N TYR A 341 3.39 10.57 -2.92
CA TYR A 341 2.89 10.87 -4.26
C TYR A 341 1.37 11.06 -4.24
N VAL A 342 0.63 10.06 -3.77
CA VAL A 342 -0.84 10.12 -3.72
C VAL A 342 -1.33 11.19 -2.78
N ALA A 343 -0.68 11.42 -1.65
CA ALA A 343 -1.05 12.51 -0.74
C ALA A 343 -1.02 13.89 -1.43
N THR A 344 -0.08 14.09 -2.35
CA THR A 344 0.03 15.34 -3.14
C THR A 344 -0.99 15.39 -4.28
N MET A 345 -1.20 14.26 -4.96
CA MET A 345 -2.07 14.18 -6.13
C MET A 345 -3.55 14.06 -5.78
N ALA A 346 -3.91 13.58 -4.59
CA ALA A 346 -5.29 13.45 -4.17
C ALA A 346 -6.06 14.79 -4.16
N PRO A 347 -5.56 15.89 -3.55
CA PRO A 347 -6.25 17.17 -3.64
C PRO A 347 -6.28 17.73 -5.07
N ILE A 348 -5.21 17.54 -5.86
CA ILE A 348 -5.19 17.94 -7.29
C ILE A 348 -6.28 17.17 -8.07
N THR A 349 -6.41 15.87 -7.82
CA THR A 349 -7.41 15.01 -8.47
C THR A 349 -8.81 15.40 -8.04
N SER A 350 -9.03 15.76 -6.77
CA SER A 350 -10.30 16.28 -6.29
C SER A 350 -10.73 17.53 -7.05
N ASP A 351 -9.84 18.50 -7.21
CA ASP A 351 -10.12 19.73 -7.96
C ASP A 351 -10.40 19.43 -9.45
N LEU A 352 -9.65 18.52 -10.07
CA LEU A 352 -9.88 18.11 -11.46
C LEU A 352 -11.26 17.49 -11.65
N VAL A 353 -11.67 16.59 -10.75
CA VAL A 353 -12.99 15.94 -10.77
C VAL A 353 -14.10 16.99 -10.62
N GLN A 354 -13.96 17.91 -9.67
CA GLN A 354 -14.94 18.98 -9.45
C GLN A 354 -15.06 19.93 -10.64
N ASN A 355 -13.94 20.30 -11.27
CA ASN A 355 -13.93 21.17 -12.45
C ASN A 355 -14.62 20.54 -13.66
N MET A 356 -14.58 19.20 -13.77
CA MET A 356 -15.31 18.46 -14.82
C MET A 356 -16.81 18.27 -14.50
N GLY A 357 -17.30 18.81 -13.38
CA GLY A 357 -18.68 18.61 -12.92
C GLY A 357 -18.96 17.21 -12.38
N GLY A 358 -17.91 16.40 -12.19
CA GLY A 358 -18.00 15.08 -11.56
C GLY A 358 -18.06 15.19 -10.02
N SER A 359 -18.70 14.22 -9.38
CA SER A 359 -18.72 14.09 -7.92
C SER A 359 -18.67 12.63 -7.50
N GLY A 360 -17.99 12.32 -6.40
CA GLY A 360 -17.94 10.98 -5.82
C GLY A 360 -17.08 9.99 -6.62
N ASP A 361 -17.69 8.88 -7.04
CA ASP A 361 -17.09 7.74 -7.77
C ASP A 361 -16.71 8.09 -9.22
N HIS A 362 -15.66 8.90 -9.36
CA HIS A 362 -15.13 9.33 -10.65
C HIS A 362 -13.95 8.45 -11.10
N VAL A 363 -13.86 8.19 -12.42
CA VAL A 363 -12.81 7.37 -13.04
C VAL A 363 -11.38 7.81 -12.71
N MET A 364 -11.19 9.11 -12.48
CA MET A 364 -9.88 9.70 -12.13
C MET A 364 -9.34 9.18 -10.79
N TRP A 365 -10.19 8.87 -9.82
CA TRP A 365 -9.75 8.29 -8.55
C TRP A 365 -9.17 6.89 -8.75
N TRP A 366 -9.83 6.08 -9.58
CA TRP A 366 -9.36 4.75 -9.95
C TRP A 366 -8.09 4.80 -10.82
N ALA A 367 -7.99 5.80 -11.70
CA ALA A 367 -6.77 6.06 -12.47
C ALA A 367 -5.58 6.41 -11.57
N LEU A 368 -5.79 7.27 -10.56
CA LEU A 368 -4.77 7.60 -9.56
C LEU A 368 -4.37 6.37 -8.74
N ALA A 369 -5.33 5.61 -8.21
CA ALA A 369 -5.08 4.41 -7.40
C ALA A 369 -4.29 3.34 -8.18
N LEU A 370 -4.78 2.97 -9.38
CA LEU A 370 -4.10 1.99 -10.25
C LEU A 370 -2.71 2.46 -10.66
N GLY A 371 -2.57 3.75 -11.01
CA GLY A 371 -1.29 4.30 -11.42
C GLY A 371 -0.29 4.31 -10.27
N ALA A 372 -0.69 4.76 -9.09
CA ALA A 372 0.20 4.83 -7.92
C ALA A 372 0.65 3.43 -7.45
N ASP A 373 -0.30 2.52 -7.18
CA ASP A 373 0.04 1.22 -6.60
C ASP A 373 0.83 0.33 -7.57
N LEU A 374 0.46 0.32 -8.86
CA LEU A 374 1.17 -0.46 -9.87
C LEU A 374 2.50 0.20 -10.26
N GLY A 375 2.56 1.53 -10.24
CA GLY A 375 3.76 2.33 -10.43
C GLY A 375 4.82 2.05 -9.38
N GLY A 376 4.41 1.87 -8.12
CA GLY A 376 5.29 1.55 -6.99
C GLY A 376 6.14 0.29 -7.20
N ASN A 377 5.75 -0.62 -8.10
CA ASN A 377 6.55 -1.79 -8.46
C ASN A 377 7.75 -1.49 -9.37
N ALA A 378 7.83 -0.31 -10.00
CA ALA A 378 8.80 -0.03 -11.04
C ALA A 378 10.25 -0.04 -10.52
N THR A 379 10.47 0.51 -9.32
CA THR A 379 11.81 0.62 -8.72
C THR A 379 11.80 0.20 -7.25
N ALA A 380 12.99 -0.06 -6.72
CA ALA A 380 13.20 -0.46 -5.34
C ALA A 380 12.72 0.55 -4.29
N ILE A 381 12.54 1.82 -4.67
CA ILE A 381 12.12 2.91 -3.78
C ILE A 381 10.70 3.42 -4.06
N GLY A 382 10.02 2.85 -5.07
CA GLY A 382 8.69 3.29 -5.49
C GLY A 382 7.57 2.97 -4.49
N ALA A 383 7.80 2.06 -3.55
CA ALA A 383 6.88 1.79 -2.46
C ALA A 383 7.62 1.40 -1.18
N SER A 384 7.04 1.73 -0.03
CA SER A 384 7.59 1.40 1.28
C SER A 384 7.81 -0.10 1.50
N ALA A 385 6.90 -0.94 1.00
CA ALA A 385 7.03 -2.40 1.07
C ALA A 385 8.30 -2.91 0.38
N ASN A 386 8.71 -2.26 -0.73
CA ASN A 386 9.91 -2.62 -1.49
C ASN A 386 11.17 -2.43 -0.62
N VAL A 387 11.31 -1.24 -0.02
CA VAL A 387 12.44 -0.88 0.84
C VAL A 387 12.51 -1.80 2.06
N VAL A 388 11.36 -2.13 2.66
CA VAL A 388 11.29 -3.03 3.81
C VAL A 388 11.79 -4.43 3.45
N VAL A 389 11.34 -5.01 2.34
CA VAL A 389 11.80 -6.35 1.92
C VAL A 389 13.27 -6.36 1.55
N LEU A 390 13.76 -5.32 0.87
CA LEU A 390 15.19 -5.17 0.58
C LEU A 390 16.02 -5.14 1.89
N GLY A 391 15.54 -4.40 2.90
CA GLY A 391 16.15 -4.35 4.23
C GLY A 391 16.12 -5.70 4.96
N ILE A 392 15.02 -6.47 4.86
CA ILE A 392 14.94 -7.83 5.40
C ILE A 392 15.94 -8.75 4.70
N ALA A 393 16.02 -8.67 3.37
CA ALA A 393 16.92 -9.49 2.56
C ALA A 393 18.39 -9.21 2.90
N GLU A 394 18.76 -7.93 3.05
CA GLU A 394 20.10 -7.49 3.48
C GLU A 394 20.47 -8.06 4.85
N ARG A 395 19.59 -7.92 5.85
CA ARG A 395 19.80 -8.43 7.22
C ARG A 395 19.98 -9.95 7.27
N ASN A 396 19.37 -10.66 6.32
CA ASN A 396 19.47 -12.12 6.20
C ASN A 396 20.56 -12.56 5.20
N ARG A 397 21.52 -11.69 4.88
CA ARG A 397 22.68 -11.97 4.01
C ARG A 397 22.31 -12.40 2.59
N GLN A 398 21.14 -11.97 2.11
CA GLN A 398 20.69 -12.16 0.73
C GLN A 398 20.40 -10.80 0.08
N PRO A 399 21.43 -9.93 -0.07
CA PRO A 399 21.23 -8.58 -0.58
C PRO A 399 20.62 -8.59 -1.98
N ILE A 400 19.60 -7.77 -2.19
CA ILE A 400 18.97 -7.55 -3.50
C ILE A 400 19.38 -6.15 -3.95
N SER A 401 20.09 -6.05 -5.07
CA SER A 401 20.51 -4.75 -5.57
C SER A 401 19.35 -3.96 -6.18
N PHE A 402 19.44 -2.62 -6.13
CA PHE A 402 18.48 -1.71 -6.76
C PHE A 402 18.18 -2.09 -8.22
N TRP A 403 19.22 -2.34 -9.01
CA TRP A 403 19.06 -2.67 -10.43
C TRP A 403 18.52 -4.07 -10.67
N GLN A 404 18.80 -5.02 -9.78
CA GLN A 404 18.20 -6.35 -9.84
C GLN A 404 16.69 -6.26 -9.63
N PHE A 405 16.23 -5.51 -8.63
CA PHE A 405 14.80 -5.27 -8.40
C PHE A 405 14.17 -4.54 -9.58
N THR A 406 14.72 -3.37 -9.93
CA THR A 406 14.17 -2.46 -10.95
C THR A 406 14.05 -3.12 -12.32
N LYS A 407 14.99 -4.00 -12.70
CA LYS A 407 14.90 -4.76 -13.96
C LYS A 407 13.62 -5.59 -14.06
N TYR A 408 13.22 -6.25 -12.97
CA TYR A 408 11.97 -7.02 -12.93
C TYR A 408 10.77 -6.09 -12.73
N GLY A 409 10.93 -5.07 -11.88
CA GLY A 409 9.92 -4.06 -11.58
C GLY A 409 9.39 -3.35 -12.81
N LEU A 410 10.27 -2.80 -13.64
CA LEU A 410 9.89 -2.13 -14.89
C LEU A 410 9.07 -3.02 -15.83
N VAL A 411 9.41 -4.32 -15.92
CA VAL A 411 8.67 -5.26 -16.76
C VAL A 411 7.28 -5.53 -16.18
N VAL A 412 7.18 -5.73 -14.86
CA VAL A 412 5.91 -5.97 -14.18
C VAL A 412 5.02 -4.75 -14.28
N THR A 413 5.52 -3.57 -13.88
CA THR A 413 4.78 -2.30 -13.97
C THR A 413 4.32 -2.02 -15.39
N PHE A 414 5.18 -2.19 -16.41
CA PHE A 414 4.76 -1.96 -17.79
C PHE A 414 3.56 -2.84 -18.19
N VAL A 415 3.60 -4.13 -17.86
CA VAL A 415 2.52 -5.07 -18.19
C VAL A 415 1.26 -4.77 -17.38
N THR A 416 1.38 -4.55 -16.08
CA THR A 416 0.22 -4.30 -15.21
C THR A 416 -0.45 -2.97 -15.54
N VAL A 417 0.33 -1.91 -15.79
CA VAL A 417 -0.17 -0.60 -16.21
C VAL A 417 -0.84 -0.66 -17.58
N ALA A 418 -0.27 -1.40 -18.54
CA ALA A 418 -0.91 -1.57 -19.85
C ALA A 418 -2.28 -2.27 -19.74
N ILE A 419 -2.39 -3.28 -18.88
CA ILE A 419 -3.67 -3.96 -18.62
C ILE A 419 -4.64 -3.02 -17.88
N ALA A 420 -4.15 -2.24 -16.90
CA ALA A 420 -4.95 -1.26 -16.17
C ALA A 420 -5.49 -0.15 -17.09
N LEU A 421 -4.69 0.35 -18.03
CA LEU A 421 -5.12 1.30 -19.06
C LEU A 421 -6.23 0.71 -19.94
N GLY A 422 -6.05 -0.53 -20.41
CA GLY A 422 -7.06 -1.24 -21.18
C GLY A 422 -8.35 -1.47 -20.39
N TYR A 423 -8.24 -1.76 -19.09
CA TYR A 423 -9.36 -1.93 -18.18
C TYR A 423 -10.13 -0.63 -17.95
N VAL A 424 -9.44 0.48 -17.66
CA VAL A 424 -10.07 1.79 -17.48
C VAL A 424 -10.80 2.20 -18.75
N TRP A 425 -10.15 2.06 -19.91
CA TRP A 425 -10.79 2.31 -21.20
C TRP A 425 -12.04 1.45 -21.42
N LEU A 426 -11.92 0.14 -21.20
CA LEU A 426 -13.02 -0.80 -21.44
C LEU A 426 -14.20 -0.54 -20.51
N ARG A 427 -13.94 -0.40 -19.20
CA ARG A 427 -14.99 -0.32 -18.17
C ARG A 427 -15.73 1.01 -18.15
N TYR A 428 -15.01 2.13 -18.30
CA TYR A 428 -15.59 3.46 -18.09
C TYR A 428 -15.92 4.21 -19.37
N PHE A 429 -15.45 3.74 -20.54
CA PHE A 429 -15.67 4.46 -21.80
C PHE A 429 -16.21 3.59 -22.93
N ALA A 430 -15.80 2.32 -23.01
CA ALA A 430 -16.30 1.43 -24.08
C ALA A 430 -17.60 0.69 -23.71
N LEU A 431 -17.78 0.38 -22.42
CA LEU A 431 -18.96 -0.35 -21.90
C LEU A 431 -19.93 0.54 -21.11
N ALA A 432 -19.60 1.83 -20.93
CA ALA A 432 -20.36 2.79 -20.11
C ALA A 432 -21.52 3.44 -20.86
#